data_AF-A0A2I0PW08-F1
#
_entry.id   AF-A0A2I0PW08-F1
#
_cell.length_a   1.000
_cell.length_b   1.000
_cell.length_c   1.000
_cell.angle_alpha   90.00
_cell.angle_beta   90.00
_cell.angle_gamma   90.00
#
_symmetry.space_group_name_H-M   'P 1'
#
loop_
_entity.id
_entity.type
_entity.pdbx_description
1 polymer ?
#
loop_
_entity_poly.entity_id
_entity_poly.type
_entity_poly.pdbx_seq_one_letter_code
_entity_poly.pdbx_strand_id
1 'polypeptide(L)'
;MDCSAIPPYIRPVTGAIAKCLGFVVLLPVVAAVIFSQSVPATLALIASTLIIEYGAAPIGIGLGLHPVFVLGVLTSVALGIILFLFDLFDTLGRHSDRVGRFLARSEEKAKQSELLSKYGIYGLVPCVLTLGFYVCPPVSWVCAWRRDYSILLTMGGYIAISLILILATLGLFSIIFP
;
A
#
# COMPACT_ATOMS: atom_id res chain seq x y z
N MET A 1 -33.70 23.59 13.70
CA MET A 1 -32.34 23.50 13.10
C MET A 1 -31.61 22.42 13.85
N ASP A 2 -31.82 21.17 13.44
CA ASP A 2 -31.18 20.02 14.06
C ASP A 2 -29.69 20.03 13.70
N CYS A 3 -28.85 20.05 14.73
CA CYS A 3 -27.43 19.89 14.63
C CYS A 3 -27.18 18.54 13.95
N SER A 4 -26.59 18.56 12.75
CA SER A 4 -26.33 17.38 11.93
C SER A 4 -25.56 16.34 12.73
N ALA A 5 -26.24 15.26 13.11
CA ALA A 5 -25.65 14.11 13.75
C ALA A 5 -24.56 13.55 12.83
N ILE A 6 -23.30 13.81 13.16
CA ILE A 6 -22.13 13.26 12.48
C ILE A 6 -22.30 11.75 12.47
N PRO A 7 -22.47 11.10 11.29
CA PRO A 7 -22.70 9.67 11.26
C PRO A 7 -21.51 8.92 11.88
N PRO A 8 -21.76 7.81 12.60
CA PRO A 8 -20.77 7.14 13.46
C PRO A 8 -19.55 6.57 12.70
N TYR A 9 -19.61 6.49 11.36
CA TYR A 9 -18.49 6.07 10.52
C TYR A 9 -17.43 7.16 10.29
N ILE A 10 -17.72 8.43 10.57
CA ILE A 10 -16.82 9.54 10.23
C ILE A 10 -15.53 9.48 11.05
N ARG A 11 -15.61 9.22 12.36
CA ARG A 11 -14.42 9.14 13.23
C ARG A 11 -13.37 8.10 12.77
N PRO A 12 -13.72 6.83 12.51
CA PRO A 12 -12.74 5.85 12.05
C PRO A 12 -12.18 6.19 10.65
N VAL A 13 -13.02 6.70 9.74
CA VAL A 13 -12.58 7.11 8.40
C VAL A 13 -11.64 8.33 8.47
N THR A 14 -11.94 9.33 9.28
CA THR A 14 -11.06 10.49 9.49
C THR A 14 -9.71 10.06 10.06
N GLY A 15 -9.70 9.12 11.01
CA GLY A 15 -8.45 8.54 11.53
C GLY A 15 -7.64 7.79 10.46
N ALA A 16 -8.30 7.03 9.60
CA ALA A 16 -7.67 6.33 8.48
C ALA A 16 -7.07 7.31 7.46
N ILE A 17 -7.81 8.37 7.10
CA ILE A 17 -7.36 9.42 6.18
C ILE A 17 -6.15 10.16 6.78
N ALA A 18 -6.20 10.50 8.07
CA ALA A 18 -5.09 11.18 8.74
C ALA A 18 -3.82 10.34 8.75
N LYS A 19 -3.91 9.04 9.05
CA LYS A 19 -2.78 8.12 8.94
C LYS A 19 -2.26 8.02 7.49
N CYS A 20 -3.18 7.90 6.53
CA CYS A 20 -2.85 7.83 5.11
C CYS A 20 -2.05 9.07 4.68
N LEU A 21 -2.56 10.27 4.96
CA LEU A 21 -1.85 11.53 4.68
C LEU A 21 -0.51 11.62 5.41
N GLY A 22 -0.45 11.14 6.66
CA GLY A 22 0.77 11.07 7.45
C GLY A 22 1.86 10.22 6.77
N PHE A 23 1.53 9.02 6.33
CA PHE A 23 2.49 8.11 5.70
C PHE A 23 2.76 8.42 4.23
N VAL A 24 1.76 8.87 3.46
CA VAL A 24 1.89 9.10 2.02
C VAL A 24 2.52 10.46 1.72
N VAL A 25 2.25 11.48 2.52
CA VAL A 25 2.67 12.86 2.22
C VAL A 25 3.60 13.41 3.28
N LEU A 26 3.18 13.42 4.55
CA LEU A 26 3.94 14.10 5.61
C LEU A 26 5.32 13.45 5.80
N LEU A 27 5.37 12.13 5.94
CA LEU A 27 6.61 11.40 6.20
C LEU A 27 7.61 11.54 5.03
N PRO A 28 7.24 11.31 3.76
CA PRO A 28 8.15 11.53 2.62
C PRO A 28 8.63 12.97 2.48
N VAL A 29 7.75 13.97 2.67
CA VAL A 29 8.11 15.38 2.51
C VAL A 29 9.04 15.84 3.65
N VAL A 30 8.75 15.45 4.89
CA VAL A 30 9.65 15.73 6.03
C VAL A 30 11.00 15.05 5.83
N ALA A 31 11.01 13.80 5.37
CA ALA A 31 12.24 13.11 5.02
C ALA A 31 13.01 13.85 3.91
N ALA A 32 12.32 14.34 2.86
CA ALA A 32 12.97 15.10 1.79
C ALA A 32 13.71 16.33 2.33
N VAL A 33 13.08 17.08 3.25
CA VAL A 33 13.68 18.26 3.87
C VAL A 33 14.90 17.86 4.73
N ILE A 34 14.77 16.83 5.56
CA ILE A 34 15.87 16.36 6.44
C ILE A 34 17.06 15.88 5.62
N PHE A 35 16.82 15.11 4.56
CA PHE A 35 17.87 14.55 3.69
C PHE A 35 18.29 15.50 2.56
N SER A 36 17.84 16.77 2.60
CA SER A 36 18.14 17.79 1.59
C SER A 36 17.87 17.34 0.14
N GLN A 37 16.85 16.49 -0.04
CA GLN A 37 16.35 16.07 -1.34
C GLN A 37 15.35 17.09 -1.89
N SER A 38 15.20 17.14 -3.21
CA SER A 38 14.27 18.08 -3.83
C SER A 38 12.81 17.70 -3.50
N VAL A 39 12.11 18.61 -2.82
CA VAL A 39 10.68 18.47 -2.51
C VAL A 39 9.83 18.31 -3.78
N PRO A 40 10.05 19.06 -4.88
CA PRO A 40 9.29 18.86 -6.12
C PRO A 40 9.44 17.45 -6.70
N ALA A 41 10.66 16.89 -6.74
CA ALA A 41 10.85 15.52 -7.21
C ALA A 41 10.26 14.48 -6.25
N THR A 42 10.26 14.75 -4.94
CA THR A 42 9.61 13.87 -3.95
C THR A 42 8.10 13.84 -4.16
N LEU A 43 7.46 14.99 -4.39
CA LEU A 43 6.03 15.05 -4.71
C LEU A 43 5.72 14.37 -6.04
N ALA A 44 6.57 14.56 -7.06
CA ALA A 44 6.46 13.84 -8.33
C ALA A 44 6.57 12.33 -8.13
N LEU A 45 7.54 11.86 -7.32
CA LEU A 45 7.69 10.46 -6.97
C LEU A 45 6.45 9.91 -6.27
N ILE A 46 5.88 10.62 -5.28
CA ILE A 46 4.63 10.22 -4.61
C ILE A 46 3.51 10.09 -5.64
N ALA A 47 3.31 11.10 -6.48
CA ALA A 47 2.26 11.08 -7.51
C ALA A 47 2.45 9.91 -8.49
N SER A 48 3.67 9.68 -8.97
CA SER A 48 4.01 8.54 -9.82
C SER A 48 3.78 7.21 -9.11
N THR A 49 4.07 7.12 -7.80
CA THR A 49 3.85 5.90 -7.00
C THR A 49 2.37 5.59 -6.88
N LEU A 50 1.53 6.60 -6.74
CA LEU A 50 0.08 6.39 -6.67
C LEU A 50 -0.50 5.88 -8.01
N ILE A 51 0.13 6.21 -9.13
CA ILE A 51 -0.35 5.84 -10.48
C ILE A 51 0.27 4.52 -10.98
N ILE A 52 1.58 4.35 -10.81
CA ILE A 52 2.40 3.28 -11.43
C ILE A 52 3.02 2.36 -10.37
N GLU A 53 2.75 2.59 -9.08
CA GLU A 53 3.24 1.78 -7.96
C GLU A 53 4.77 1.65 -7.93
N TYR A 54 5.29 0.41 -7.95
CA TYR A 54 6.71 0.12 -7.94
C TYR A 54 7.42 0.62 -9.23
N GLY A 55 6.67 0.83 -10.31
CA GLY A 55 7.18 1.43 -11.55
C GLY A 55 7.53 2.92 -11.43
N ALA A 56 7.26 3.55 -10.29
CA ALA A 56 7.74 4.90 -9.99
C ALA A 56 9.22 4.93 -9.57
N ALA A 57 9.83 3.78 -9.22
CA ALA A 57 11.23 3.73 -8.81
C ALA A 57 12.22 4.29 -9.85
N PRO A 58 12.12 3.93 -11.15
CA PRO A 58 12.97 4.51 -12.18
C PRO A 58 12.73 6.01 -12.38
N ILE A 59 11.50 6.48 -12.21
CA ILE A 59 11.15 7.90 -12.31
C ILE A 59 11.84 8.69 -11.20
N GLY A 60 11.80 8.20 -9.95
CA GLY A 60 12.48 8.84 -8.82
C GLY A 60 13.99 8.95 -9.03
N ILE A 61 14.63 7.87 -9.51
CA ILE A 61 16.06 7.87 -9.83
C ILE A 61 16.36 8.81 -10.99
N GLY A 62 15.53 8.81 -12.04
CA GLY A 62 15.68 9.70 -13.20
C GLY A 62 15.51 11.19 -12.84
N LEU A 63 14.77 11.50 -11.78
CA LEU A 63 14.67 12.86 -11.22
C LEU A 63 15.87 13.24 -10.32
N GLY A 64 16.87 12.37 -10.20
CA GLY A 64 18.09 12.61 -9.41
C GLY A 64 17.95 12.32 -7.92
N LEU A 65 16.88 11.64 -7.48
CA LEU A 65 16.73 11.25 -6.07
C LEU A 65 17.64 10.07 -5.73
N HIS A 66 18.16 10.07 -4.50
CA HIS A 66 18.99 8.98 -4.02
C HIS A 66 18.21 7.64 -3.98
N PRO A 67 18.75 6.51 -4.47
CA PRO A 67 18.00 5.24 -4.57
C PRO A 67 17.42 4.74 -3.24
N VAL A 68 18.17 4.90 -2.14
CA VAL A 68 17.69 4.53 -0.79
C VAL A 68 16.54 5.43 -0.36
N PHE A 69 16.58 6.71 -0.72
CA PHE A 69 15.49 7.65 -0.44
C PHE A 69 14.24 7.29 -1.25
N VAL A 70 14.40 6.97 -2.54
CA VAL A 70 13.31 6.49 -3.41
C VAL A 70 12.63 5.26 -2.79
N LEU A 71 13.40 4.25 -2.37
CA LEU A 71 12.84 3.06 -1.72
C LEU A 71 12.07 3.42 -0.44
N GLY A 72 12.58 4.33 0.37
CA GLY A 72 11.91 4.82 1.57
C GLY A 72 10.56 5.49 1.28
N VAL A 73 10.52 6.36 0.26
CA VAL A 73 9.28 7.02 -0.17
C VAL A 73 8.26 6.00 -0.68
N LEU A 74 8.67 5.09 -1.58
CA LEU A 74 7.81 4.03 -2.10
C LEU A 74 7.21 3.18 -0.98
N THR A 75 8.05 2.77 -0.03
CA THR A 75 7.64 1.97 1.13
C THR A 75 6.64 2.71 2.00
N SER A 76 6.90 4.00 2.28
CA SER A 76 6.00 4.81 3.10
C SER A 76 4.65 5.02 2.44
N VAL A 77 4.63 5.31 1.13
CA VAL A 77 3.40 5.47 0.35
C VAL A 77 2.61 4.17 0.33
N ALA A 78 3.25 3.05 -0.02
CA ALA A 78 2.60 1.74 -0.04
C ALA A 78 1.99 1.38 1.32
N LEU A 79 2.74 1.56 2.41
CA LEU A 79 2.25 1.29 3.77
C LEU A 79 1.04 2.16 4.12
N GLY A 80 1.10 3.46 3.83
CA GLY A 80 0.00 4.39 4.09
C GLY A 80 -1.28 4.00 3.36
N ILE A 81 -1.17 3.63 2.08
CA ILE A 81 -2.29 3.18 1.27
C ILE A 81 -2.84 1.84 1.77
N ILE A 82 -1.99 0.85 2.03
CA ILE A 82 -2.41 -0.47 2.53
C ILE A 82 -3.18 -0.31 3.85
N LEU A 83 -2.65 0.47 4.80
CA LEU A 83 -3.32 0.73 6.07
C LEU A 83 -4.67 1.41 5.87
N PHE A 84 -4.73 2.39 4.97
CA PHE A 84 -5.96 3.08 4.60
C PHE A 84 -7.02 2.13 4.02
N LEU A 85 -6.64 1.26 3.08
CA LEU A 85 -7.57 0.29 2.50
C LEU A 85 -8.11 -0.67 3.56
N PHE A 86 -7.25 -1.19 4.45
CA PHE A 86 -7.72 -2.07 5.53
C PHE A 86 -8.66 -1.35 6.50
N ASP A 87 -8.36 -0.12 6.91
CA ASP A 87 -9.24 0.65 7.80
C ASP A 87 -10.57 1.01 7.09
N LEU A 88 -10.53 1.29 5.79
CA LEU A 88 -11.72 1.53 4.96
C LEU A 88 -12.60 0.27 4.86
N PHE A 89 -12.01 -0.88 4.54
CA PHE A 89 -12.74 -2.14 4.44
C PHE A 89 -13.30 -2.59 5.79
N ASP A 90 -12.55 -2.46 6.88
CA ASP A 90 -13.05 -2.78 8.22
C ASP A 90 -14.25 -1.88 8.59
N THR A 91 -14.18 -0.59 8.26
CA THR A 91 -15.31 0.33 8.46
C THR A 91 -16.53 -0.09 7.63
N LEU A 92 -16.33 -0.46 6.36
CA LEU A 92 -17.41 -0.92 5.48
C LEU A 92 -18.03 -2.24 5.97
N GLY A 93 -17.22 -3.19 6.44
CA GLY A 93 -17.69 -4.46 6.99
C GLY A 93 -18.50 -4.29 8.27
N ARG A 94 -18.12 -3.34 9.13
CA ARG A 94 -18.82 -3.06 10.40
C ARG A 94 -20.11 -2.27 10.22
N HIS A 95 -20.21 -1.43 9.19
CA HIS A 95 -21.38 -0.58 8.96
C HIS A 95 -22.37 -1.11 7.91
N SER A 96 -22.01 -2.14 7.13
CA SER A 96 -22.89 -2.70 6.10
C SER A 96 -23.21 -4.17 6.35
N ASP A 97 -24.45 -4.45 6.77
CA ASP A 97 -24.96 -5.82 6.98
C ASP A 97 -24.88 -6.71 5.72
N ARG A 98 -24.88 -6.09 4.53
CA ARG A 98 -24.73 -6.82 3.26
C ARG A 98 -23.29 -7.28 3.07
N VAL A 99 -22.34 -6.42 3.39
CA VAL A 99 -20.91 -6.72 3.27
C VAL A 99 -20.47 -7.68 4.38
N GLY A 100 -20.94 -7.49 5.62
CA GLY A 100 -20.69 -8.42 6.73
C GLY A 100 -21.20 -9.84 6.44
N ARG A 101 -22.41 -9.98 5.87
CA ARG A 101 -22.93 -11.29 5.43
C ARG A 101 -22.16 -11.89 4.25
N PHE A 102 -21.69 -11.07 3.31
CA PHE A 102 -20.83 -11.54 2.24
C PHE A 102 -19.49 -12.04 2.78
N LEU A 103 -18.92 -11.35 3.76
CA LEU A 103 -17.69 -11.75 4.43
C LEU A 103 -17.85 -13.06 5.18
N ALA A 104 -18.92 -13.22 5.96
CA ALA A 104 -19.20 -14.47 6.66
C ALA A 104 -19.30 -15.65 5.69
N ARG A 105 -19.96 -15.47 4.54
CA ARG A 105 -20.04 -16.50 3.48
C ARG A 105 -18.69 -16.78 2.82
N SER A 106 -17.88 -15.75 2.58
CA SER A 106 -16.55 -15.90 1.98
C SER A 106 -15.57 -16.57 2.95
N GLU A 107 -15.64 -16.25 4.25
CA GLU A 107 -14.88 -16.90 5.31
C GLU A 107 -15.26 -18.38 5.45
N GLU A 108 -16.56 -18.69 5.42
CA GLU A 108 -17.04 -20.07 5.50
C GLU A 108 -16.54 -20.91 4.31
N LYS A 109 -16.56 -20.34 3.09
CA LYS A 109 -15.97 -20.98 1.89
C LYS A 109 -14.45 -21.09 1.96
N ALA A 110 -13.77 -20.09 2.50
CA ALA A 110 -12.31 -20.12 2.68
C ALA A 110 -11.89 -21.19 3.71
N LYS A 111 -12.67 -21.36 4.80
CA LYS A 111 -12.46 -22.41 5.80
C LYS A 111 -12.75 -23.81 5.27
N GLN A 112 -13.69 -23.97 4.34
CA GLN A 112 -13.93 -25.25 3.67
C GLN A 112 -12.75 -25.72 2.79
N SER A 113 -11.83 -24.81 2.43
CA SER A 113 -10.67 -25.12 1.61
C SER A 113 -9.37 -25.04 2.43
N GLU A 114 -8.85 -26.20 2.85
CA GLU A 114 -7.63 -26.31 3.66
C GLU A 114 -6.40 -25.64 2.97
N LEU A 115 -6.37 -25.66 1.62
CA LEU A 115 -5.34 -24.99 0.81
C LEU A 115 -5.43 -23.45 0.89
N LEU A 116 -6.61 -22.86 0.88
CA LEU A 116 -6.80 -21.40 0.97
C LEU A 116 -6.54 -20.88 2.38
N SER A 117 -6.86 -21.67 3.40
CA SER A 117 -6.58 -21.36 4.80
C SER A 117 -5.08 -21.41 5.11
N LYS A 118 -4.36 -22.43 4.59
CA LYS A 118 -2.96 -22.70 4.96
C LYS A 118 -1.93 -22.10 3.98
N TYR A 119 -2.22 -22.11 2.68
CA TYR A 119 -1.30 -21.63 1.63
C TYR A 119 -1.76 -20.34 0.95
N GLY A 120 -3.05 -20.01 1.01
CA GLY A 120 -3.61 -18.84 0.33
C GLY A 120 -2.90 -17.52 0.69
N ILE A 121 -2.49 -17.37 1.95
CA ILE A 121 -1.79 -16.16 2.42
C ILE A 121 -0.43 -15.97 1.73
N TYR A 122 0.30 -17.04 1.40
CA TYR A 122 1.56 -16.93 0.65
C TYR A 122 1.34 -16.56 -0.81
N GLY A 123 0.14 -16.80 -1.35
CA GLY A 123 -0.29 -16.34 -2.66
C GLY A 123 -0.34 -14.81 -2.79
N LEU A 124 -0.33 -14.06 -1.67
CA LEU A 124 -0.22 -12.60 -1.69
C LEU A 124 1.10 -12.13 -2.30
N VAL A 125 2.19 -12.86 -2.11
CA VAL A 125 3.52 -12.47 -2.61
C VAL A 125 3.55 -12.42 -4.15
N PRO A 126 3.17 -13.49 -4.90
CA PRO A 126 3.05 -13.40 -6.36
C PRO A 126 1.93 -12.47 -6.81
N CYS A 127 0.88 -12.28 -6.01
CA CYS A 127 -0.18 -11.32 -6.31
C CYS A 127 0.34 -9.88 -6.31
N VAL A 128 1.15 -9.47 -5.33
CA VAL A 128 1.78 -8.13 -5.34
C VAL A 128 2.68 -7.93 -6.55
N LEU A 129 3.43 -8.97 -6.90
CA LEU A 129 4.33 -8.94 -8.06
C LEU A 129 3.61 -8.76 -9.39
N THR A 130 2.35 -9.20 -9.51
CA THR A 130 1.60 -9.23 -10.78
C THR A 130 0.50 -8.18 -10.87
N LEU A 131 -0.20 -7.93 -9.77
CA LEU A 131 -1.39 -7.07 -9.69
C LEU A 131 -1.17 -5.81 -8.84
N GLY A 132 -0.07 -5.72 -8.11
CA GLY A 132 0.25 -4.56 -7.28
C GLY A 132 -0.33 -4.60 -5.86
N PHE A 133 0.01 -3.58 -5.06
CA PHE A 133 -0.37 -3.50 -3.66
C PHE A 133 -1.82 -3.02 -3.44
N TYR A 134 -2.49 -2.48 -4.46
CA TYR A 134 -3.90 -2.07 -4.34
C TYR A 134 -4.86 -3.25 -4.23
N VAL A 135 -4.55 -4.38 -4.87
CA VAL A 135 -5.44 -5.55 -4.94
C VAL A 135 -5.31 -6.46 -3.72
N CYS A 136 -4.16 -6.44 -3.06
CA CYS A 136 -3.86 -7.33 -1.94
C CYS A 136 -4.71 -7.08 -0.68
N PRO A 137 -4.94 -5.85 -0.22
CA PRO A 137 -5.83 -5.57 0.92
C PRO A 137 -7.28 -6.03 0.70
N PRO A 138 -7.95 -5.76 -0.44
CA PRO A 138 -9.30 -6.29 -0.70
C PRO A 138 -9.34 -7.81 -0.73
N VAL A 139 -8.39 -8.48 -1.39
CA VAL A 139 -8.35 -9.94 -1.50
C VAL A 139 -8.15 -10.59 -0.13
N SER A 140 -7.16 -10.12 0.63
CA SER A 140 -6.91 -10.62 1.99
C SER A 140 -8.09 -10.36 2.92
N TRP A 141 -8.80 -9.25 2.74
CA TRP A 141 -10.00 -8.93 3.50
C TRP A 141 -11.19 -9.82 3.15
N VAL A 142 -11.44 -10.09 1.86
CA VAL A 142 -12.50 -11.01 1.40
C VAL A 142 -12.23 -12.44 1.86
N CYS A 143 -10.96 -12.86 1.87
CA CYS A 143 -10.55 -14.18 2.35
C CYS A 143 -10.47 -14.27 3.89
N ALA A 144 -10.79 -13.19 4.62
CA ALA A 144 -10.72 -13.10 6.08
C ALA A 144 -9.36 -13.50 6.66
N TRP A 145 -8.26 -13.22 5.95
CA TRP A 145 -6.91 -13.49 6.44
C TRP A 145 -6.48 -12.49 7.51
N ARG A 146 -5.51 -12.89 8.33
CA ARG A 146 -4.97 -12.01 9.37
C ARG A 146 -4.37 -10.75 8.72
N ARG A 147 -4.90 -9.59 9.12
CA ARG A 147 -4.50 -8.27 8.65
C ARG A 147 -2.98 -8.06 8.73
N ASP A 148 -2.38 -8.33 9.89
CA ASP A 148 -0.95 -8.08 10.13
C ASP A 148 -0.04 -8.87 9.19
N TYR A 149 -0.33 -10.16 9.01
CA TYR A 149 0.42 -11.02 8.10
C TYR A 149 0.25 -10.60 6.64
N SER A 150 -0.97 -10.20 6.26
CA SER A 150 -1.26 -9.74 4.90
C SER A 150 -0.50 -8.45 4.58
N ILE A 151 -0.43 -7.50 5.53
CA ILE A 151 0.37 -6.28 5.40
C ILE A 151 1.85 -6.63 5.25
N LEU A 152 2.39 -7.49 6.13
CA LEU A 152 3.80 -7.87 6.09
C LEU A 152 4.20 -8.55 4.78
N LEU A 153 3.40 -9.50 4.28
CA LEU A 153 3.67 -10.18 3.03
C LEU A 153 3.53 -9.24 1.83
N THR A 154 2.54 -8.34 1.86
CA THR A 154 2.33 -7.36 0.79
C THR A 154 3.50 -6.38 0.73
N MET A 155 3.90 -5.83 1.87
CA MET A 155 5.05 -4.94 1.99
C MET A 155 6.36 -5.62 1.62
N GLY A 156 6.56 -6.87 2.07
CA GLY A 156 7.75 -7.65 1.74
C GLY A 156 7.89 -7.88 0.23
N GLY A 157 6.80 -8.28 -0.44
CA GLY A 157 6.75 -8.45 -1.89
C GLY A 157 6.99 -7.12 -2.62
N TYR A 158 6.37 -6.04 -2.16
CA TYR A 158 6.50 -4.71 -2.76
C TYR A 158 7.94 -4.16 -2.64
N ILE A 159 8.54 -4.25 -1.46
CA ILE A 159 9.94 -3.84 -1.23
C ILE A 159 10.88 -4.67 -2.11
N ALA A 160 10.66 -5.98 -2.22
CA ALA A 160 11.50 -6.85 -3.04
C ALA A 160 11.45 -6.44 -4.52
N ILE A 161 10.26 -6.22 -5.09
CA ILE A 161 10.14 -5.81 -6.51
C ILE A 161 10.66 -4.39 -6.74
N SER A 162 10.42 -3.46 -5.81
CA SER A 162 11.00 -2.11 -5.88
C SER A 162 12.52 -2.14 -5.83
N LEU A 163 13.12 -2.97 -4.97
CA LEU A 163 14.57 -3.13 -4.89
C LEU A 163 15.14 -3.69 -6.19
N ILE A 164 14.51 -4.73 -6.76
CA ILE A 164 14.92 -5.29 -8.06
C ILE A 164 14.87 -4.21 -9.15
N LEU A 165 13.81 -3.40 -9.20
CA LEU A 165 13.69 -2.32 -10.18
C LEU A 165 14.70 -1.20 -9.97
N ILE A 166 14.99 -0.83 -8.73
CA ILE A 166 16.03 0.14 -8.41
C ILE A 166 17.39 -0.37 -8.89
N LEU A 167 17.73 -1.62 -8.58
CA LEU A 167 18.99 -2.24 -9.01
C LEU A 167 19.08 -2.34 -10.53
N ALA A 168 18.00 -2.77 -11.19
CA ALA A 168 17.91 -2.83 -12.65
C ALA A 168 18.08 -1.43 -13.28
N THR A 169 17.46 -0.41 -12.68
CA THR A 169 17.59 0.98 -13.12
C THR A 169 19.03 1.45 -12.99
N LEU A 170 19.66 1.28 -11.83
CA LEU A 170 21.05 1.66 -11.61
C LEU A 170 22.01 0.95 -12.58
N GLY A 171 21.80 -0.35 -12.81
CA GLY A 171 22.56 -1.12 -13.80
C GLY A 171 22.38 -0.56 -15.21
N LEU A 172 21.14 -0.24 -15.61
CA LEU A 172 20.85 0.36 -16.91
C LEU A 172 21.53 1.73 -17.09
N PHE A 173 21.47 2.59 -16.06
CA PHE A 173 22.14 3.90 -16.08
C PHE A 173 23.66 3.76 -16.23
N SER A 174 24.28 2.77 -15.57
CA SER A 174 25.72 2.52 -15.71
C SER A 174 26.14 2.05 -17.11
N ILE A 175 25.24 1.45 -17.88
CA ILE A 175 25.50 0.97 -19.25
C ILE A 175 25.27 2.08 -20.27
N ILE A 176 24.23 2.90 -20.08
CA ILE A 176 23.82 3.95 -21.02
C ILE A 176 24.67 5.22 -20.88
N PHE A 177 25.09 5.55 -19.65
CA PHE A 177 25.92 6.71 -19.34
C PHE A 177 27.26 6.26 -18.73
N PRO A 178 28.17 5.68 -19.54
CA PRO A 178 29.50 5.26 -19.09
C PRO A 178 30.39 6.45 -18.71
#